data_AF-A0A970DZZ4-F1
#
_entry.id   AF-A0A970DZZ4-F1
#
_cell.length_a   1.000
_cell.length_b   1.000
_cell.length_c   1.000
_cell.angle_alpha   90.00
_cell.angle_beta   90.00
_cell.angle_gamma   90.00
#
_symmetry.space_group_name_H-M   'P 1'
#
loop_
_entity.id
_entity.type
_entity.pdbx_description
1 polymer ?
#
loop_
_entity_poly.entity_id
_entity_poly.type
_entity_poly.pdbx_seq_one_letter_code
_entity_poly.pdbx_strand_id
1 'polypeptide(L)'
;MKRKLTVFLALVLAAALSFTAFAETRTGAWVDEVMIVEESAVTTAISRLQAGDIDIWASTSSDVTAFNTVVTDPFLDYFQVFGSYTEITFNPVGPNFNDGRLNPLSSRRVREATNMLIDRDYIAQEIYGGLAVPKYTLLNSSFADYSRVVEKARELELKYAYNPEAAKEIIHEEMIAMGA
;
A
#
# COMPACT_ATOMS: atom_id res chain seq x y z
N MET A 1 -1.44 -19.38 -73.25
CA MET A 1 -2.33 -19.58 -72.08
C MET A 1 -1.59 -19.59 -70.74
N LYS A 2 -0.52 -20.38 -70.56
CA LYS A 2 0.17 -20.52 -69.26
C LYS A 2 0.64 -19.20 -68.61
N ARG A 3 1.29 -18.31 -69.37
CA ARG A 3 1.82 -17.03 -68.86
C ARG A 3 0.74 -16.03 -68.41
N LYS A 4 -0.43 -16.02 -69.05
CA LYS A 4 -1.56 -15.16 -68.65
C LYS A 4 -2.23 -15.68 -67.37
N LEU A 5 -2.30 -17.00 -67.21
CA LEU A 5 -2.83 -17.66 -66.02
C LEU A 5 -1.92 -17.45 -64.80
N THR A 6 -0.59 -17.51 -64.97
CA THR A 6 0.37 -17.24 -63.90
C THR A 6 0.31 -15.80 -63.40
N VAL A 7 0.19 -14.83 -64.30
CA VAL A 7 0.06 -13.41 -63.93
C VAL A 7 -1.27 -13.16 -63.21
N PHE A 8 -2.35 -13.81 -63.66
CA PHE A 8 -3.65 -13.73 -62.99
C PHE A 8 -3.62 -14.31 -61.58
N LEU A 9 -3.02 -15.50 -61.39
CA LEU A 9 -2.88 -16.10 -60.05
C LEU A 9 -1.99 -15.24 -59.13
N ALA A 10 -0.91 -14.67 -59.64
CA ALA A 10 -0.04 -13.78 -58.85
C ALA A 10 -0.78 -12.50 -58.41
N LEU A 11 -1.63 -11.94 -59.28
CA LEU A 11 -2.48 -10.79 -58.95
C LEU A 11 -3.58 -11.15 -57.93
N VAL A 12 -4.18 -12.33 -58.04
CA VAL A 12 -5.18 -12.80 -57.06
C VAL A 12 -4.52 -13.08 -55.71
N LEU A 13 -3.31 -13.63 -55.67
CA LEU A 13 -2.56 -13.85 -54.43
C LEU A 13 -2.14 -12.51 -53.79
N ALA A 14 -1.68 -11.54 -54.58
CA ALA A 14 -1.35 -10.20 -54.11
C ALA A 14 -2.58 -9.43 -53.61
N ALA A 15 -3.73 -9.59 -54.27
CA ALA A 15 -5.01 -9.04 -53.84
C ALA A 15 -5.51 -9.71 -52.55
N ALA A 16 -5.41 -11.03 -52.42
CA ALA A 16 -5.77 -11.76 -51.20
C ALA A 16 -4.89 -11.38 -50.00
N LEU A 17 -3.60 -11.10 -50.23
CA LEU A 17 -2.66 -10.63 -49.21
C LEU A 17 -2.86 -9.15 -48.83
N SER A 18 -3.58 -8.36 -49.62
CA SER A 18 -3.86 -6.95 -49.30
C SER A 18 -5.18 -6.75 -48.54
N PHE A 19 -6.00 -7.80 -48.39
CA PHE A 19 -7.22 -7.78 -47.59
C PHE A 19 -7.03 -8.14 -46.11
N THR A 20 -5.82 -8.52 -45.67
CA THR A 20 -5.55 -9.00 -44.30
C THR A 20 -5.05 -7.93 -43.32
N ALA A 21 -5.01 -6.65 -43.71
CA ALA A 21 -4.44 -5.59 -42.89
C ALA A 21 -5.37 -4.39 -42.69
N PHE A 22 -6.65 -4.63 -42.43
CA PHE A 22 -7.39 -3.68 -41.60
C PHE A 22 -7.04 -4.03 -40.14
N ALA A 23 -5.92 -3.47 -39.67
CA ALA A 23 -5.63 -3.47 -38.25
C ALA A 23 -6.80 -2.73 -37.56
N GLU A 24 -7.64 -3.49 -36.86
CA GLU A 24 -8.71 -2.93 -36.05
C GLU A 24 -8.08 -1.88 -35.14
N THR A 25 -8.58 -0.64 -35.23
CA THR A 25 -8.01 0.46 -34.45
C THR A 25 -8.38 0.22 -32.99
N ARG A 26 -7.49 -0.43 -32.23
CA ARG A 26 -7.70 -0.68 -30.80
C ARG A 26 -7.92 0.66 -30.09
N THR A 27 -9.13 0.84 -29.57
CA THR A 27 -9.53 2.00 -28.75
C THR A 27 -9.65 1.65 -27.27
N GLY A 28 -9.39 0.39 -26.89
CA GLY A 28 -9.50 -0.14 -25.53
C GLY A 28 -8.21 -0.80 -25.02
N ALA A 29 -8.34 -1.58 -23.93
CA ALA A 29 -7.22 -2.30 -23.32
C ALA A 29 -6.56 -3.30 -24.29
N TRP A 30 -5.31 -3.66 -24.00
CA TRP A 30 -4.55 -4.59 -24.84
C TRP A 30 -4.97 -6.07 -24.66
N VAL A 31 -5.68 -6.36 -23.57
CA VAL A 31 -6.18 -7.70 -23.24
C VAL A 31 -7.64 -7.83 -23.64
N ASP A 32 -8.03 -9.04 -24.05
CA ASP A 32 -9.40 -9.34 -24.48
C ASP A 32 -10.29 -9.74 -23.28
N GLU A 33 -9.68 -10.25 -22.20
CA GLU A 33 -10.36 -10.68 -20.97
C GLU A 33 -9.52 -10.37 -19.72
N VAL A 34 -10.20 -10.07 -18.61
CA VAL A 34 -9.59 -9.97 -17.28
C VAL A 34 -10.37 -10.86 -16.33
N MET A 35 -9.73 -11.91 -15.82
CA MET A 35 -10.31 -12.78 -14.80
C MET A 35 -9.81 -12.36 -13.42
N ILE A 36 -10.75 -12.06 -12.51
CA ILE A 36 -10.43 -11.75 -11.11
C ILE A 36 -10.70 -12.99 -10.29
N VAL A 37 -9.67 -13.46 -9.59
CA VAL A 37 -9.74 -14.62 -8.69
C VAL A 37 -9.39 -14.17 -7.29
N GLU A 38 -10.10 -14.72 -6.30
CA GLU A 38 -9.75 -14.50 -4.90
C GLU A 38 -8.55 -15.37 -4.54
N GLU A 39 -7.58 -14.76 -3.87
CA GLU A 39 -6.50 -15.45 -3.18
C GLU A 39 -6.28 -14.73 -1.84
N SER A 40 -6.21 -15.50 -0.76
CA SER A 40 -6.21 -14.97 0.60
C SER A 40 -4.80 -14.74 1.14
N ALA A 41 -3.80 -15.41 0.57
CA ALA A 41 -2.44 -15.41 1.07
C ALA A 41 -1.44 -15.00 -0.02
N VAL A 42 -0.60 -14.01 0.28
CA VAL A 42 0.46 -13.55 -0.63
C VAL A 42 1.47 -14.65 -0.98
N THR A 43 1.74 -15.57 -0.06
CA THR A 43 2.66 -16.69 -0.30
C THR A 43 2.11 -17.66 -1.34
N THR A 44 0.81 -17.99 -1.27
CA THR A 44 0.12 -18.78 -2.29
C THR A 44 0.04 -18.02 -3.62
N ALA A 45 -0.24 -16.72 -3.58
CA ALA A 45 -0.26 -15.87 -4.77
C ALA A 45 1.09 -15.88 -5.50
N ILE A 46 2.21 -15.82 -4.78
CA ILE A 46 3.56 -15.93 -5.35
C ILE A 46 3.75 -17.27 -6.06
N SER A 47 3.37 -18.39 -5.44
CA SER A 47 3.45 -19.70 -6.10
C SER A 47 2.61 -19.76 -7.38
N ARG A 48 1.43 -19.13 -7.39
CA ARG A 48 0.55 -19.04 -8.57
C ARG A 48 1.13 -18.14 -9.66
N LEU A 49 1.79 -17.03 -9.30
CA LEU A 49 2.55 -16.19 -10.25
C LEU A 49 3.69 -16.99 -10.89
N GLN A 50 4.47 -17.72 -10.10
CA GLN A 50 5.57 -18.56 -10.59
C GLN A 50 5.08 -19.69 -11.51
N ALA A 51 3.89 -20.25 -11.23
CA ALA A 51 3.26 -21.27 -12.06
C ALA A 51 2.60 -20.71 -13.33
N GLY A 52 2.37 -19.40 -13.41
CA GLY A 52 1.61 -18.77 -14.49
C GLY A 52 0.09 -18.94 -14.36
N ASP A 53 -0.41 -19.29 -13.17
CA ASP A 53 -1.84 -19.41 -12.88
C ASP A 53 -2.54 -18.05 -12.72
N ILE A 54 -1.77 -17.01 -12.35
CA ILE A 54 -2.19 -15.61 -12.31
C ILE A 54 -1.05 -14.74 -12.85
N ASP A 55 -1.39 -13.61 -13.46
CA ASP A 55 -0.39 -12.67 -14.01
C ASP A 55 -0.05 -11.52 -13.04
N ILE A 56 -0.99 -11.16 -12.15
CA ILE A 56 -0.85 -10.01 -11.26
C ILE A 56 -1.43 -10.34 -9.87
N TRP A 57 -0.65 -10.03 -8.83
CA TRP A 57 -1.16 -9.90 -7.46
C TRP A 57 -1.49 -8.43 -7.17
N ALA A 58 -2.78 -8.09 -7.20
CA ALA A 58 -3.26 -6.71 -7.11
C ALA A 58 -3.52 -6.24 -5.66
N SER A 59 -2.65 -6.62 -4.71
CA SER A 59 -2.75 -6.21 -3.32
C SER A 59 -1.36 -5.92 -2.73
N THR A 60 -1.29 -5.02 -1.75
CA THR A 60 -0.04 -4.70 -1.05
C THR A 60 0.23 -5.70 0.06
N SER A 61 1.49 -6.08 0.25
CA SER A 61 1.94 -6.87 1.38
C SER A 61 3.17 -6.26 2.01
N SER A 62 3.32 -6.41 3.32
CA SER A 62 4.55 -6.12 4.06
C SER A 62 5.13 -7.38 4.71
N ASP A 63 4.76 -8.56 4.20
CA ASP A 63 5.35 -9.83 4.60
C ASP A 63 6.78 -9.95 4.06
N VAL A 64 7.74 -9.99 4.99
CA VAL A 64 9.17 -10.00 4.69
C VAL A 64 9.60 -11.27 3.96
N THR A 65 8.99 -12.41 4.29
CA THR A 65 9.30 -13.69 3.64
C THR A 65 8.85 -13.66 2.17
N ALA A 66 7.63 -13.22 1.93
CA ALA A 66 7.07 -13.04 0.59
C ALA A 66 7.91 -12.06 -0.24
N PHE A 67 8.29 -10.91 0.34
CA PHE A 67 9.13 -9.93 -0.33
C PHE A 67 10.49 -10.50 -0.72
N ASN A 68 11.15 -11.23 0.19
CA ASN A 68 12.44 -11.87 -0.08
C ASN A 68 12.35 -12.95 -1.18
N THR A 69 11.23 -13.67 -1.28
CA THR A 69 10.99 -14.60 -2.39
C THR A 69 10.89 -13.83 -3.71
N VAL A 70 10.10 -12.77 -3.77
CA VAL A 70 9.89 -12.00 -5.00
C VAL A 70 11.18 -11.30 -5.48
N VAL A 71 11.93 -10.65 -4.58
CA VAL A 71 13.12 -9.88 -4.98
C VAL A 71 14.28 -10.75 -5.47
N THR A 72 14.28 -12.04 -5.14
CA THR A 72 15.32 -13.00 -5.56
C THR A 72 14.91 -13.82 -6.79
N ASP A 73 13.66 -13.73 -7.22
CA ASP A 73 13.13 -14.44 -8.38
C ASP A 73 13.29 -13.58 -9.65
N PRO A 74 14.10 -14.01 -10.64
CA PRO A 74 14.32 -13.22 -11.86
C PRO A 74 13.09 -13.15 -12.79
N PHE A 75 12.03 -13.90 -12.50
CA PHE A 75 10.79 -13.92 -13.30
C PHE A 75 9.66 -13.12 -12.69
N LEU A 76 9.84 -12.57 -11.49
CA LEU A 76 8.85 -11.74 -10.82
C LEU A 76 9.32 -10.28 -10.74
N ASP A 77 8.36 -9.36 -10.80
CA ASP A 77 8.58 -7.93 -10.60
C ASP A 77 7.67 -7.41 -9.50
N TYR A 78 8.00 -6.26 -8.92
CA TYR A 78 7.25 -5.66 -7.83
C TYR A 78 7.25 -4.13 -7.90
N PHE A 79 6.21 -3.54 -7.32
CA PHE A 79 6.11 -2.10 -7.16
C PHE A 79 6.09 -1.74 -5.68
N GLN A 80 7.02 -0.88 -5.26
CA GLN A 80 6.97 -0.30 -3.93
C GLN A 80 6.02 0.90 -3.94
N VAL A 81 4.99 0.85 -3.09
CA VAL A 81 3.98 1.90 -2.98
C VAL A 81 3.83 2.37 -1.54
N PHE A 82 3.68 3.67 -1.36
CA PHE A 82 3.38 4.31 -0.08
C PHE A 82 1.94 4.82 -0.11
N GLY A 83 0.98 3.94 0.15
CA GLY A 83 -0.45 4.28 0.08
C GLY A 83 -1.29 3.71 1.22
N SER A 84 -0.86 2.57 1.78
CA SER A 84 -1.49 1.97 2.96
C SER A 84 -0.78 2.40 4.25
N TYR A 85 -1.49 2.33 5.37
CA TYR A 85 -0.94 2.58 6.69
C TYR A 85 -1.67 1.75 7.74
N THR A 86 -0.95 1.39 8.79
CA THR A 86 -1.51 0.82 10.02
C THR A 86 -1.52 1.92 11.07
N GLU A 87 -2.62 2.04 11.80
CA GLU A 87 -2.79 3.09 12.81
C GLU A 87 -3.63 2.60 13.99
N ILE A 88 -3.69 3.41 15.04
CA ILE A 88 -4.52 3.19 16.22
C ILE A 88 -5.52 4.33 16.31
N THR A 89 -6.78 4.05 15.96
CA THR A 89 -7.87 5.01 16.11
C THR A 89 -8.44 4.94 17.52
N PHE A 90 -8.44 6.07 18.22
CA PHE A 90 -9.09 6.20 19.52
C PHE A 90 -10.53 6.71 19.38
N ASN A 91 -11.41 6.23 20.26
CA ASN A 91 -12.74 6.83 20.45
C ASN A 91 -12.65 8.02 21.44
N PRO A 92 -12.86 9.27 20.99
CA PRO A 92 -12.72 10.46 21.82
C PRO A 92 -14.00 10.85 22.59
N VAL A 93 -15.09 10.08 22.48
CA VAL A 93 -16.37 10.39 23.16
C VAL A 93 -16.22 10.24 24.67
N GLY A 94 -16.66 11.21 25.47
CA GLY A 94 -16.59 11.14 26.93
C GLY A 94 -16.91 12.47 27.63
N PRO A 95 -16.50 12.65 28.90
CA PRO A 95 -15.46 11.89 29.61
C PRO A 95 -15.90 10.54 30.18
N ASN A 96 -17.18 10.21 30.17
CA ASN A 96 -17.67 8.90 30.59
C ASN A 96 -18.33 8.18 29.43
N PHE A 97 -18.21 6.85 29.40
CA PHE A 97 -19.04 6.01 28.55
C PHE A 97 -20.49 6.01 29.04
N ASN A 98 -21.40 5.46 28.24
CA ASN A 98 -22.83 5.33 28.60
C ASN A 98 -23.07 4.51 29.88
N ASP A 99 -22.10 3.68 30.29
CA ASP A 99 -22.14 2.88 31.51
C ASP A 99 -21.54 3.60 32.74
N GLY A 100 -21.12 4.86 32.58
CA GLY A 100 -20.56 5.69 33.64
C GLY A 100 -19.04 5.52 33.86
N ARG A 101 -18.36 4.53 33.25
CA ARG A 101 -16.90 4.41 33.36
C ARG A 101 -16.20 5.60 32.69
N LEU A 102 -15.11 6.06 33.29
CA LEU A 102 -14.27 7.11 32.71
C LEU A 102 -13.63 6.60 31.41
N ASN A 103 -13.73 7.39 30.34
CA ASN A 103 -12.98 7.23 29.10
C ASN A 103 -11.81 8.23 29.10
N PRO A 104 -10.57 7.81 29.44
CA PRO A 104 -9.42 8.70 29.44
C PRO A 104 -9.07 9.20 28.04
N LEU A 105 -9.45 8.45 27.00
CA LEU A 105 -9.21 8.82 25.61
C LEU A 105 -10.10 9.98 25.14
N SER A 106 -11.06 10.45 25.94
CA SER A 106 -11.76 11.70 25.65
C SER A 106 -10.83 12.92 25.79
N SER A 107 -9.83 12.85 26.68
CA SER A 107 -8.84 13.91 26.81
C SER A 107 -7.90 13.93 25.60
N ARG A 108 -7.78 15.10 24.97
CA ARG A 108 -6.80 15.34 23.91
C ARG A 108 -5.38 15.15 24.42
N ARG A 109 -5.09 15.52 25.67
CA ARG A 109 -3.75 15.42 26.27
C ARG A 109 -3.34 13.95 26.41
N VAL A 110 -4.24 13.08 26.88
CA VAL A 110 -3.99 11.62 26.90
C VAL A 110 -3.69 11.10 25.50
N ARG A 111 -4.53 11.41 24.51
CA ARG A 111 -4.33 10.92 23.12
C ARG A 111 -3.02 11.42 22.50
N GLU A 112 -2.65 12.68 22.76
CA GLU A 112 -1.38 13.23 22.31
C GLU A 112 -0.20 12.51 22.97
N ALA A 113 -0.24 12.30 24.29
CA ALA A 113 0.79 11.56 25.02
C ALA A 113 0.93 10.11 24.55
N THR A 114 -0.16 9.45 24.14
CA THR A 114 -0.08 8.09 23.61
C THR A 114 0.81 7.99 22.36
N ASN A 115 0.95 9.05 21.56
CA ASN A 115 1.87 9.01 20.41
C ASN A 115 3.32 8.80 20.83
N MET A 116 3.71 9.32 22.00
CA MET A 116 5.06 9.17 22.56
C MET A 116 5.30 7.77 23.16
N LEU A 117 4.25 6.96 23.37
CA LEU A 117 4.39 5.55 23.80
C LEU A 117 4.70 4.59 22.64
N ILE A 118 4.54 5.04 21.39
CA ILE A 118 4.68 4.17 20.21
C ILE A 118 6.08 4.32 19.63
N ASP A 119 6.92 3.30 19.82
CA ASP A 119 8.21 3.18 19.15
C ASP A 119 8.01 2.79 17.68
N ARG A 120 7.81 3.80 16.84
CA ARG A 120 7.55 3.61 15.40
C ARG A 120 8.78 3.08 14.65
N ASP A 121 9.98 3.41 15.12
CA ASP A 121 11.21 2.93 14.51
C ASP A 121 11.38 1.44 14.78
N TYR A 122 11.18 1.00 16.02
CA TYR A 122 11.16 -0.42 16.37
C TYR A 122 10.11 -1.19 15.56
N ILE A 123 8.88 -0.66 15.44
CA ILE A 123 7.83 -1.31 14.64
C ILE A 123 8.28 -1.43 13.18
N ALA A 124 8.78 -0.36 12.57
CA ALA A 124 9.20 -0.36 11.18
C ALA A 124 10.37 -1.33 10.91
N GLN A 125 11.35 -1.37 11.80
CA GLN A 125 12.56 -2.18 11.62
C GLN A 125 12.35 -3.64 12.03
N GLU A 126 11.86 -3.88 13.24
CA GLU A 126 11.83 -5.22 13.84
C GLU A 126 10.58 -6.01 13.49
N ILE A 127 9.42 -5.34 13.35
CA ILE A 127 8.15 -6.01 13.05
C ILE A 127 7.92 -6.11 11.54
N TYR A 128 8.17 -5.02 10.82
CA TYR A 128 7.99 -4.97 9.36
C TYR A 128 9.26 -5.30 8.56
N GLY A 129 10.39 -5.58 9.22
CA GLY A 129 11.65 -5.90 8.53
C GLY A 129 12.15 -4.80 7.59
N GLY A 130 11.86 -3.54 7.90
CA GLY A 130 12.20 -2.39 7.05
C GLY A 130 11.23 -2.12 5.89
N LEU A 131 10.16 -2.92 5.74
CA LEU A 131 9.12 -2.73 4.71
C LEU A 131 8.04 -1.70 5.08
N ALA A 132 8.24 -0.99 6.20
CA ALA A 132 7.40 0.12 6.62
C ALA A 132 8.25 1.34 6.96
N VAL A 133 7.62 2.52 6.92
CA VAL A 133 8.23 3.78 7.34
C VAL A 133 7.45 4.37 8.51
N PRO A 134 8.14 4.92 9.53
CA PRO A 134 7.51 5.64 10.63
C PRO A 134 6.60 6.75 10.11
N LYS A 135 5.39 6.85 10.69
CA LYS A 135 4.39 7.83 10.28
C LYS A 135 3.74 8.47 11.51
N TYR A 136 3.82 9.79 11.58
CA TYR A 136 3.31 10.62 12.69
C TYR A 136 2.05 11.41 12.31
N THR A 137 1.84 11.61 11.00
CA THR A 137 0.69 12.36 10.47
C THR A 137 0.09 11.61 9.29
N LEU A 138 -0.86 12.24 8.58
CA LEU A 138 -1.36 11.69 7.32
C LEU A 138 -0.29 11.64 6.22
N LEU A 139 0.77 12.45 6.33
CA LEU A 139 1.87 12.54 5.38
C LEU A 139 3.13 11.85 5.93
N ASN A 140 3.91 11.25 5.04
CA ASN A 140 5.29 10.83 5.29
C ASN A 140 6.21 11.42 4.22
N SER A 141 7.52 11.28 4.39
CA SER A 141 8.52 11.88 3.49
C SER A 141 8.48 11.40 2.04
N SER A 142 7.80 10.28 1.75
CA SER A 142 7.61 9.77 0.39
C SER A 142 6.51 10.52 -0.38
N PHE A 143 5.65 11.29 0.31
CA PHE A 143 4.61 12.10 -0.33
C PHE A 143 5.16 13.46 -0.78
N ALA A 144 4.85 13.86 -2.01
CA ALA A 144 5.23 15.20 -2.51
C ALA A 144 4.68 16.33 -1.61
N ASP A 145 3.47 16.17 -1.08
CA ASP A 145 2.85 17.16 -0.19
C ASP A 145 3.56 17.32 1.15
N TYR A 146 4.33 16.32 1.61
CA TYR A 146 5.13 16.45 2.83
C TYR A 146 6.14 17.59 2.70
N SER A 147 6.76 17.74 1.52
CA SER A 147 7.74 18.82 1.27
C SER A 147 7.12 20.23 1.41
N ARG A 148 5.81 20.37 1.17
CA ARG A 148 5.09 21.64 1.27
C ARG A 148 4.84 22.07 2.72
N VAL A 149 4.87 21.13 3.66
CA VAL A 149 4.60 21.36 5.09
C VAL A 149 5.73 20.82 5.98
N VAL A 150 6.93 20.67 5.42
CA VAL A 150 8.05 19.95 6.05
C VAL A 150 8.42 20.51 7.42
N GLU A 151 8.40 21.84 7.59
CA GLU A 151 8.71 22.48 8.87
C GLU A 151 7.75 22.03 9.96
N LYS A 152 6.44 22.08 9.68
CA LYS A 152 5.41 21.66 10.63
C LYS A 152 5.42 20.14 10.84
N ALA A 153 5.66 19.36 9.80
CA ALA A 153 5.76 17.91 9.91
C ALA A 153 6.92 17.51 10.84
N ARG A 154 8.11 18.08 10.65
CA ARG A 154 9.29 17.83 11.49
C ARG A 154 9.10 18.31 12.93
N GLU A 155 8.45 19.45 13.14
CA GLU A 155 8.06 19.90 14.48
C GLU A 155 7.20 18.87 15.21
N LEU A 156 6.19 18.31 14.53
CA LEU A 156 5.29 17.31 15.12
C LEU A 156 6.00 15.97 15.36
N GLU A 157 6.86 15.54 14.43
CA GLU A 157 7.68 14.33 14.59
C GLU A 157 8.61 14.44 15.81
N LEU A 158 9.23 15.59 16.02
CA LEU A 158 10.05 15.86 17.21
C LEU A 158 9.20 15.92 18.47
N LYS A 159 8.05 16.61 18.42
CA LYS A 159 7.14 16.75 19.56
C LYS A 159 6.62 15.39 20.04
N TYR A 160 6.32 14.47 19.14
CA TYR A 160 5.71 13.17 19.45
C TYR A 160 6.68 11.99 19.29
N ALA A 161 7.98 12.26 19.26
CA ALA A 161 9.01 11.24 19.26
C ALA A 161 8.83 10.29 20.45
N TYR A 162 9.29 9.05 20.29
CA TYR A 162 9.17 8.02 21.32
C TYR A 162 9.82 8.49 22.64
N ASN A 163 8.99 8.66 23.66
CA ASN A 163 9.39 9.10 24.99
C ASN A 163 8.36 8.55 26.01
N PRO A 164 8.50 7.28 26.41
CA PRO A 164 7.52 6.63 27.25
C PRO A 164 7.44 7.21 28.66
N GLU A 165 8.52 7.80 29.17
CA GLU A 165 8.52 8.42 30.50
C GLU A 165 7.72 9.72 30.51
N ALA A 166 7.94 10.62 29.55
CA ALA A 166 7.13 11.83 29.42
C ALA A 166 5.65 11.51 29.16
N ALA A 167 5.38 10.46 28.37
CA ALA A 167 4.01 10.01 28.12
C ALA A 167 3.31 9.55 29.41
N LYS A 168 3.99 8.74 30.23
CA LYS A 168 3.46 8.26 31.52
C LYS A 168 3.15 9.41 32.47
N GLU A 169 4.06 10.38 32.56
CA GLU A 169 3.87 11.58 33.40
C GLU A 169 2.63 12.36 32.96
N ILE A 170 2.53 12.72 31.67
CA ILE A 170 1.38 13.47 31.14
C ILE A 170 0.07 12.71 31.34
N ILE A 171 0.05 11.40 31.07
CA ILE A 171 -1.14 10.57 31.23
C ILE A 171 -1.52 10.49 32.71
N HIS A 172 -0.57 10.32 33.62
CA HIS A 172 -0.83 10.24 35.05
C HIS A 172 -1.44 11.53 35.60
N GLU A 173 -0.86 12.69 35.27
CA GLU A 173 -1.38 14.00 35.66
C GLU A 173 -2.82 14.20 35.15
N GLU A 174 -3.06 13.87 33.88
CA GLU A 174 -4.36 14.04 33.24
C GLU A 174 -5.41 13.09 33.85
N MET A 175 -5.02 11.85 34.18
CA MET A 175 -5.88 10.88 34.86
C MET A 175 -6.32 11.38 36.23
N ILE A 176 -5.41 11.91 37.05
CA ILE A 176 -5.74 12.52 38.35
C ILE A 176 -6.70 13.71 38.16
N ALA A 177 -6.42 14.58 37.18
CA ALA A 177 -7.28 15.73 36.89
C ALA A 177 -8.70 15.32 36.45
N MET A 178 -8.84 14.15 35.83
CA MET A 178 -10.13 13.56 35.45
C MET A 178 -10.83 12.81 36.59
N GLY A 179 -10.22 12.74 37.78
CA GLY A 179 -10.79 12.10 38.98
C GLY A 179 -10.67 10.58 39.00
N ALA A 180 -9.68 10.02 38.28
CA ALA A 180 -9.35 8.60 38.32
C ALA A 180 -8.59 8.19 39.59
#